data_AF-A0A3B9CVA8-F1
#
_entry.id   AF-A0A3B9CVA8-F1
#
_cell.length_a   1.000
_cell.length_b   1.000
_cell.length_c   1.000
_cell.angle_alpha   90.00
_cell.angle_beta   90.00
_cell.angle_gamma   90.00
#
_symmetry.space_group_name_H-M   'P 1'
#
loop_
_entity.id
_entity.type
_entity.pdbx_description
1 polymer ?
#
loop_
_entity_poly.entity_id
_entity_poly.type
_entity_poly.pdbx_seq_one_letter_code
_entity_poly.pdbx_strand_id
1 'polypeptide(L)'
;MVPYRGFSRNKRLANEASKSDSTGRESSFTIPVQLKMTESTQTPTSSQTSSHLGELSSEIFRHLNYTLCHHDQDVDPQYLYRALAISVRDQLASRWKATQERMRSHASRRVYYLSLEFLVGRSLTNAILNLNLEDTVRTALKDYGVSMEEAAEFELE
;
A
#
# COMPACT_ATOMS: atom_id res chain seq x y z
N MET A 1 -17.03 23.98 5.96
CA MET A 1 -16.06 24.74 5.15
C MET A 1 -15.01 25.32 6.10
N VAL A 2 -13.90 24.63 6.33
CA VAL A 2 -12.84 25.11 7.25
C VAL A 2 -11.71 25.72 6.41
N PRO A 3 -11.29 26.97 6.65
CA PRO A 3 -10.43 27.70 5.73
C PRO A 3 -8.96 27.31 5.86
N TYR A 4 -8.27 27.31 4.72
CA TYR A 4 -6.81 27.25 4.61
C TYR A 4 -6.17 28.45 5.33
N ARG A 5 -5.34 28.21 6.35
CA ARG A 5 -4.62 29.26 7.07
C ARG A 5 -3.26 29.49 6.42
N GLY A 6 -3.16 30.65 5.79
CA GLY A 6 -2.00 31.10 5.02
C GLY A 6 -0.73 31.30 5.85
N PHE A 7 0.37 31.21 5.10
CA PHE A 7 1.74 31.51 5.46
C PHE A 7 1.89 32.98 5.90
N SER A 8 2.50 33.25 7.07
CA SER A 8 2.97 34.59 7.44
C SER A 8 4.31 34.52 8.17
N ARG A 9 5.27 35.28 7.65
CA ARG A 9 6.60 35.55 8.20
C ARG A 9 6.50 36.76 9.15
N ASN A 10 7.18 36.73 10.30
CA ASN A 10 8.32 37.61 10.65
C ASN A 10 8.54 37.87 12.16
N LYS A 11 9.83 37.75 12.54
CA LYS A 11 10.68 38.60 13.40
C LYS A 11 10.24 39.07 14.80
N ARG A 12 11.08 38.67 15.77
CA ARG A 12 11.76 39.44 16.86
C ARG A 12 10.95 40.52 17.61
N LEU A 13 10.89 40.45 18.94
CA LEU A 13 11.82 41.12 19.90
C LEU A 13 11.38 40.88 21.37
N ALA A 14 12.39 40.69 22.23
CA ALA A 14 12.51 41.03 23.66
C ALA A 14 11.40 40.69 24.68
N ASN A 15 11.77 39.91 25.71
CA ASN A 15 11.83 40.49 27.06
C ASN A 15 12.75 39.67 27.99
N GLU A 16 13.59 40.41 28.73
CA GLU A 16 14.46 39.94 29.80
C GLU A 16 13.70 39.81 31.13
N ALA A 17 14.34 39.08 32.06
CA ALA A 17 14.24 39.13 33.51
C ALA A 17 13.14 38.33 34.22
N SER A 18 13.50 37.18 34.78
CA SER A 18 13.77 37.05 36.24
C SER A 18 14.18 35.61 36.61
N LYS A 19 15.26 35.52 37.40
CA LYS A 19 15.80 34.31 38.04
C LYS A 19 14.89 33.85 39.19
N SER A 20 14.72 32.55 39.38
CA SER A 20 15.12 31.83 40.61
C SER A 20 14.83 30.32 40.50
N ASP A 21 15.88 29.54 40.75
CA ASP A 21 15.94 28.26 41.45
C ASP A 21 15.47 26.93 40.82
N SER A 22 16.49 26.09 40.59
CA SER A 22 16.62 24.65 40.83
C SER A 22 15.31 23.87 41.08
N THR A 23 15.02 22.76 40.39
CA THR A 23 15.80 21.52 40.38
C THR A 23 15.07 20.52 39.48
N GLY A 24 15.77 19.66 38.74
CA GLY A 24 15.21 18.38 38.29
C GLY A 24 15.13 18.14 36.79
N ARG A 25 16.21 17.55 36.27
CA ARG A 25 16.24 16.44 35.29
C ARG A 25 15.17 16.45 34.19
N GLU A 26 15.61 16.75 32.97
CA GLU A 26 15.45 15.83 31.82
C GLU A 26 16.36 16.28 30.68
N SER A 27 17.39 15.48 30.43
CA SER A 27 18.33 15.63 29.32
C SER A 27 17.62 15.31 28.00
N SER A 28 17.27 16.36 27.25
CA SER A 28 16.84 16.23 25.87
C SER A 28 18.03 15.80 25.01
N PHE A 29 18.03 14.51 24.66
CA PHE A 29 18.97 13.89 23.73
C PHE A 29 18.78 14.52 22.34
N THR A 30 19.55 15.57 22.05
CA THR A 30 19.64 16.15 20.72
C THR A 30 20.55 15.27 19.88
N ILE A 31 19.99 14.52 18.93
CA ILE A 31 20.78 13.84 17.90
C ILE A 31 21.04 14.83 16.76
N PRO A 32 22.29 15.20 16.45
CA PRO A 32 22.58 16.01 15.29
C PRO A 32 22.46 15.15 14.02
N VAL A 33 21.43 15.38 13.21
CA VAL A 33 21.37 14.84 11.85
C VAL A 33 22.37 15.61 11.00
N GLN A 34 23.57 15.05 10.82
CA GLN A 34 24.53 15.53 9.83
C GLN A 34 23.99 15.29 8.42
N LEU A 35 23.64 16.38 7.74
CA LEU A 35 23.42 16.41 6.30
C LEU A 35 24.77 16.30 5.60
N LYS A 36 25.12 15.11 5.10
CA LYS A 36 26.20 14.95 4.14
C LYS A 36 25.60 14.76 2.75
N MET A 37 25.65 15.83 1.97
CA MET A 37 25.51 15.78 0.52
C MET A 37 26.73 15.06 -0.04
N THR A 38 26.52 13.91 -0.66
CA THR A 38 27.44 13.35 -1.67
C THR A 38 26.60 12.69 -2.75
N GLU A 39 26.64 13.28 -3.93
CA GLU A 39 26.15 12.71 -5.18
C GLU A 39 26.81 11.34 -5.41
N SER A 40 25.99 10.33 -5.68
CA SER A 40 26.35 9.25 -6.58
C SER A 40 25.09 8.82 -7.35
N THR A 41 25.22 8.85 -8.67
CA THR A 41 24.27 8.40 -9.67
C THR A 41 23.78 6.99 -9.39
N GLN A 42 22.50 6.83 -9.06
CA GLN A 42 21.77 5.58 -9.26
C GLN A 42 20.34 5.92 -9.68
N THR A 43 20.05 5.77 -10.97
CA THR A 43 18.68 5.55 -11.45
C THR A 43 18.06 4.45 -10.58
N PRO A 44 16.89 4.64 -9.94
CA PRO A 44 16.28 3.58 -9.16
C PRO A 44 15.77 2.52 -10.13
N THR A 45 16.61 1.50 -10.35
CA THR A 45 16.26 0.20 -10.91
C THR A 45 15.02 -0.33 -10.20
N SER A 46 13.90 -0.40 -10.91
CA SER A 46 12.57 -0.79 -10.41
C SER A 46 12.44 -2.30 -10.07
N SER A 47 13.55 -2.99 -9.78
CA SER A 47 13.61 -4.45 -9.81
C SER A 47 13.69 -5.14 -8.44
N GLN A 48 13.51 -4.42 -7.32
CA GLN A 48 13.70 -5.00 -5.97
C GLN A 48 12.46 -5.03 -5.07
N THR A 49 11.26 -4.79 -5.57
CA THR A 49 10.04 -4.80 -4.71
C THR A 49 9.29 -6.13 -4.66
N SER A 50 9.77 -7.16 -5.38
CA SER A 50 9.02 -8.41 -5.62
C SER A 50 9.36 -9.57 -4.67
N SER A 51 10.00 -9.34 -3.53
CA SER A 51 10.54 -10.44 -2.70
C SER A 51 9.89 -10.67 -1.33
N HIS A 52 8.93 -9.84 -0.89
CA HIS A 52 8.32 -10.02 0.44
C HIS A 52 6.99 -10.81 0.40
N LEU A 53 6.35 -10.95 -0.76
CA LEU A 53 5.11 -11.70 -0.87
C LEU A 53 5.45 -13.15 -1.24
N GLY A 54 4.84 -14.11 -0.54
CA GLY A 54 5.03 -15.53 -0.82
C GLY A 54 4.47 -15.91 -2.19
N GLU A 55 4.61 -17.19 -2.55
CA GLU A 55 3.93 -17.74 -3.72
C GLU A 55 2.43 -17.51 -3.62
N LEU A 56 1.79 -17.17 -4.75
CA LEU A 56 0.37 -16.80 -4.76
C LEU A 56 -0.53 -17.92 -4.21
N SER A 57 -0.19 -19.17 -4.48
CA SER A 57 -0.86 -20.36 -3.91
C SER A 57 -0.85 -20.35 -2.38
N SER A 58 0.30 -20.05 -1.78
CA SER A 58 0.45 -19.94 -0.33
C SER A 58 -0.37 -18.79 0.25
N GLU A 59 -0.44 -17.65 -0.45
CA GLU A 59 -1.26 -16.51 -0.02
C GLU A 59 -2.77 -16.83 -0.10
N ILE A 60 -3.21 -17.50 -1.17
CA ILE A 60 -4.60 -17.96 -1.30
C ILE A 60 -4.95 -18.89 -0.15
N PHE A 61 -4.13 -19.91 0.10
CA PHE A 61 -4.31 -20.84 1.22
C PHE A 61 -4.34 -20.11 2.56
N ARG A 62 -3.42 -19.16 2.78
CA ARG A 62 -3.37 -18.34 4.00
C ARG A 62 -4.66 -17.56 4.19
N HIS A 63 -5.17 -16.91 3.14
CA HIS A 63 -6.41 -16.14 3.25
C HIS A 63 -7.64 -17.02 3.43
N LEU A 64 -7.67 -18.17 2.78
CA LEU A 64 -8.76 -19.13 2.93
C LEU A 64 -8.86 -19.63 4.39
N ASN A 65 -7.73 -20.05 4.96
CA ASN A 65 -7.70 -20.62 6.31
C ASN A 65 -7.75 -19.57 7.43
N TYR A 66 -7.01 -18.46 7.30
CA TYR A 66 -6.86 -17.50 8.41
C TYR A 66 -7.73 -16.26 8.28
N THR A 67 -8.05 -15.82 7.05
CA THR A 67 -8.86 -14.61 6.85
C THR A 67 -10.34 -14.95 6.73
N LEU A 68 -10.67 -16.01 6.00
CA LEU A 68 -12.04 -16.47 5.78
C LEU A 68 -12.45 -17.57 6.75
N CYS A 69 -11.50 -18.13 7.51
CA CYS A 69 -11.74 -19.22 8.46
C CYS A 69 -12.46 -20.42 7.83
N HIS A 70 -12.15 -20.72 6.57
CA HIS A 70 -12.73 -21.83 5.83
C HIS A 70 -11.80 -23.04 5.87
N HIS A 71 -12.37 -24.24 5.92
CA HIS A 71 -11.61 -25.48 5.98
C HIS A 71 -11.29 -26.03 4.59
N ASP A 72 -10.09 -26.60 4.47
CA ASP A 72 -9.51 -27.06 3.20
C ASP A 72 -10.21 -28.30 2.59
N GLN A 73 -11.04 -29.00 3.37
CA GLN A 73 -11.67 -30.25 2.96
C GLN A 73 -12.84 -30.07 2.00
N ASP A 74 -13.50 -28.91 2.01
CA ASP A 74 -14.64 -28.57 1.16
C ASP A 74 -14.59 -27.10 0.76
N VAL A 75 -13.71 -26.75 -0.18
CA VAL A 75 -13.55 -25.36 -0.61
C VAL A 75 -14.75 -24.92 -1.47
N ASP A 76 -15.57 -24.02 -0.92
CA ASP A 76 -16.64 -23.37 -1.66
C ASP A 76 -16.03 -22.39 -2.69
N PRO A 77 -16.42 -22.47 -3.98
CA PRO A 77 -15.92 -21.59 -5.04
C PRO A 77 -16.02 -20.10 -4.72
N GLN A 78 -17.06 -19.67 -4.00
CA GLN A 78 -17.24 -18.27 -3.63
C GLN A 78 -16.16 -17.80 -2.64
N TYR A 79 -15.78 -18.67 -1.69
CA TYR A 79 -14.73 -18.39 -0.73
C TYR A 79 -13.34 -18.45 -1.39
N LEU A 80 -13.14 -19.35 -2.35
CA LEU A 80 -11.93 -19.40 -3.15
C LEU A 80 -11.73 -18.12 -3.96
N TYR A 81 -12.77 -17.64 -4.66
CA TYR A 81 -12.75 -16.35 -5.35
C TYR A 81 -12.37 -15.22 -4.40
N ARG A 82 -12.99 -15.18 -3.21
CA ARG A 82 -12.71 -14.14 -2.22
C ARG A 82 -11.26 -14.20 -1.71
N ALA A 83 -10.73 -15.39 -1.47
CA ALA A 83 -9.33 -15.58 -1.07
C ALA A 83 -8.37 -15.10 -2.18
N LEU A 84 -8.66 -15.44 -3.44
CA LEU A 84 -7.91 -14.97 -4.60
C LEU A 84 -7.93 -13.44 -4.71
N ALA A 85 -9.11 -12.83 -4.62
CA ALA A 85 -9.27 -11.38 -4.71
C ALA A 85 -8.49 -10.64 -3.62
N ILE A 86 -8.50 -11.16 -2.39
CA ILE A 86 -7.72 -10.59 -1.28
C ILE A 86 -6.21 -10.74 -1.56
N SER A 87 -5.77 -11.89 -2.06
CA SER A 87 -4.36 -12.15 -2.40
C SER A 87 -3.85 -11.19 -3.48
N VAL A 88 -4.63 -10.98 -4.54
CA VAL A 88 -4.30 -10.03 -5.62
C VAL A 88 -4.29 -8.59 -5.09
N ARG A 89 -5.24 -8.24 -4.22
CA ARG A 89 -5.29 -6.92 -3.58
C ARG A 89 -4.04 -6.65 -2.75
N ASP A 90 -3.51 -7.63 -2.03
CA ASP A 90 -2.31 -7.45 -1.21
C ASP A 90 -1.08 -7.11 -2.09
N GLN A 91 -1.00 -7.68 -3.31
CA GLN A 91 0.02 -7.28 -4.29
C GLN A 91 -0.15 -5.85 -4.82
N LEU A 92 -1.40 -5.43 -5.06
CA LEU A 92 -1.71 -4.05 -5.45
C LEU A 92 -1.40 -3.08 -4.31
N ALA A 93 -1.73 -3.44 -3.07
CA ALA A 93 -1.52 -2.61 -1.90
C ALA A 93 -0.03 -2.32 -1.67
N SER A 94 0.85 -3.30 -1.89
CA SER A 94 2.30 -3.11 -1.83
C SER A 94 2.77 -2.04 -2.83
N ARG A 95 2.36 -2.16 -4.10
CA ARG A 95 2.70 -1.20 -5.16
C ARG A 95 2.10 0.19 -4.93
N TRP A 96 0.87 0.23 -4.42
CA TRP A 96 0.20 1.48 -4.07
C TRP A 96 0.94 2.21 -2.95
N LYS A 97 1.36 1.51 -1.89
CA LYS A 97 2.19 2.08 -0.81
C LYS A 97 3.49 2.68 -1.35
N ALA A 98 4.20 1.96 -2.20
CA ALA A 98 5.44 2.46 -2.82
C ALA A 98 5.19 3.72 -3.66
N THR A 99 4.09 3.75 -4.42
CA THR A 99 3.69 4.92 -5.21
C THR A 99 3.34 6.11 -4.33
N GLN A 100 2.59 5.91 -3.25
CA GLN A 100 2.26 6.96 -2.29
C GLN A 100 3.52 7.55 -1.63
N GLU A 101 4.48 6.72 -1.22
CA GLU A 101 5.73 7.20 -0.63
C GLU A 101 6.55 8.02 -1.64
N ARG A 102 6.61 7.57 -2.91
CA ARG A 102 7.25 8.33 -4.00
C ARG A 102 6.56 9.68 -4.23
N MET A 103 5.23 9.71 -4.23
CA MET A 103 4.44 10.94 -4.39
C MET A 103 4.48 11.86 -3.17
N ARG A 104 4.88 11.35 -1.99
CA ARG A 104 5.07 12.15 -0.78
C ARG A 104 6.47 12.77 -0.73
N SER A 105 7.49 11.99 -1.10
CA SER A 105 8.88 12.45 -1.15
C SER A 105 9.13 13.46 -2.28
N HIS A 106 8.46 13.28 -3.41
CA HIS A 106 8.52 14.21 -4.53
C HIS A 106 7.27 15.07 -4.51
N ALA A 107 7.39 16.35 -4.13
CA ALA A 107 6.30 17.32 -4.12
C ALA A 107 5.85 17.69 -5.55
N SER A 108 5.33 16.72 -6.30
CA SER A 108 4.85 16.89 -7.66
C SER A 108 3.42 17.45 -7.67
N ARG A 109 3.09 18.21 -8.72
CA ARG A 109 1.71 18.66 -8.97
C ARG A 109 0.78 17.44 -9.12
N ARG A 110 -0.42 17.52 -8.55
CA ARG A 110 -1.42 16.45 -8.56
C ARG A 110 -2.60 16.87 -9.43
N VAL A 111 -3.08 15.95 -10.26
CA VAL A 111 -4.30 16.12 -11.05
C VAL A 111 -5.40 15.30 -10.39
N TYR A 112 -6.52 15.96 -10.09
CA TYR A 112 -7.69 15.33 -9.47
C TYR A 112 -8.80 15.26 -10.52
N TYR A 113 -9.22 14.04 -10.87
CA TYR A 113 -10.36 13.82 -11.74
C TYR A 113 -11.62 13.72 -10.88
N LEU A 114 -12.61 14.57 -11.19
CA LEU A 114 -13.93 14.55 -10.56
C LEU A 114 -14.94 14.16 -11.63
N SER A 115 -15.57 12.99 -11.45
CA SER A 115 -16.67 12.52 -12.29
C SER A 115 -17.86 12.21 -11.40
N LEU A 116 -19.07 12.34 -11.95
CA LEU A 116 -20.31 11.91 -11.28
C LEU A 116 -20.51 10.40 -11.37
N GLU A 117 -19.93 9.78 -12.40
CA GLU A 117 -20.02 8.35 -12.64
C GLU A 117 -18.65 7.76 -12.94
N PHE A 118 -18.43 6.54 -12.42
CA PHE A 118 -17.26 5.74 -12.71
C PHE A 118 -17.75 4.32 -13.00
N LEU A 119 -17.63 3.89 -14.25
CA LEU A 119 -17.96 2.53 -14.64
C LEU A 119 -16.75 1.63 -14.42
N VAL A 120 -16.51 1.28 -13.16
CA VAL A 120 -15.47 0.32 -12.77
C VAL A 120 -16.07 -1.06 -12.98
N GLY A 121 -15.80 -1.68 -14.13
CA GLY A 121 -16.25 -3.06 -14.40
C GLY A 121 -15.53 -4.08 -13.50
N ARG A 122 -15.44 -5.33 -13.97
CA ARG A 122 -14.78 -6.42 -13.23
C ARG A 122 -13.34 -6.06 -12.86
N SER A 123 -13.08 -5.94 -11.57
CA SER A 123 -11.82 -5.41 -11.05
C SER A 123 -10.77 -6.50 -10.93
N LEU A 124 -11.16 -7.74 -10.62
CA LEU A 124 -10.21 -8.83 -10.42
C LEU A 124 -9.45 -9.16 -11.71
N THR A 125 -10.17 -9.34 -12.82
CA THR A 125 -9.55 -9.68 -14.12
C THR A 125 -8.61 -8.58 -14.59
N ASN A 126 -9.05 -7.32 -14.46
CA ASN A 126 -8.22 -6.16 -14.78
C ASN A 126 -6.96 -6.07 -13.90
N ALA A 127 -7.07 -6.39 -12.62
CA ALA A 127 -5.93 -6.41 -11.71
C ALA A 127 -4.92 -7.50 -12.09
N ILE A 128 -5.38 -8.72 -12.37
CA ILE A 128 -4.53 -9.85 -12.74
C ILE A 128 -3.78 -9.56 -14.05
N LEU A 129 -4.47 -8.99 -15.04
CA LEU A 129 -3.88 -8.58 -16.32
C LEU A 129 -2.80 -7.51 -16.12
N ASN A 130 -3.09 -6.44 -15.38
CA ASN A 130 -2.15 -5.35 -15.15
C ASN A 130 -0.92 -5.77 -14.32
N LEU A 131 -1.05 -6.83 -13.53
CA LEU A 131 0.03 -7.40 -12.74
C LEU A 131 0.80 -8.51 -13.49
N ASN A 132 0.36 -8.92 -14.68
CA ASN A 132 0.87 -10.07 -15.43
C ASN A 132 0.92 -11.35 -14.58
N LEU A 133 -0.15 -11.62 -13.81
CA LEU A 133 -0.23 -12.78 -12.92
C LEU A 133 -1.10 -13.91 -13.48
N GLU A 134 -1.52 -13.83 -14.74
CA GLU A 134 -2.49 -14.76 -15.32
C GLU A 134 -2.02 -16.22 -15.21
N ASP A 135 -0.78 -16.51 -15.61
CA ASP A 135 -0.21 -17.86 -15.53
C ASP A 135 -0.10 -18.37 -14.10
N THR A 136 0.27 -17.50 -13.17
CA THR A 136 0.42 -17.83 -11.75
C THR A 136 -0.94 -18.13 -11.11
N VAL A 137 -1.96 -17.31 -11.41
CA VAL A 137 -3.33 -17.51 -10.92
C VAL A 137 -3.90 -18.81 -11.52
N ARG A 138 -3.73 -19.02 -12.82
CA ARG A 138 -4.18 -20.23 -13.52
C ARG A 138 -3.54 -21.49 -12.94
N THR A 139 -2.26 -21.42 -12.55
CA THR A 139 -1.57 -22.54 -11.91
C THR A 139 -2.07 -22.77 -10.49
N ALA A 140 -2.24 -21.72 -9.69
CA ALA A 140 -2.74 -21.84 -8.32
C ALA A 140 -4.19 -22.34 -8.25
N LEU A 141 -5.04 -21.94 -9.19
CA LEU A 141 -6.45 -22.38 -9.23
C LEU A 141 -6.60 -23.84 -9.71
N LYS A 142 -5.66 -24.35 -10.52
CA LYS A 142 -5.65 -25.76 -10.94
C LYS A 142 -5.58 -26.72 -9.75
N ASP A 143 -4.86 -26.35 -8.69
CA ASP A 143 -4.75 -27.17 -7.48
C ASP A 143 -6.10 -27.36 -6.77
N TYR A 144 -7.01 -26.39 -6.93
CA TYR A 144 -8.37 -26.42 -6.39
C TYR A 144 -9.42 -26.92 -7.41
N GLY A 145 -9.01 -27.23 -8.63
CA GLY A 145 -9.90 -27.72 -9.69
C GLY A 145 -10.88 -26.68 -10.26
N VAL A 146 -10.63 -25.39 -10.04
CA VAL A 146 -11.49 -24.29 -10.51
C VAL A 146 -10.80 -23.51 -11.62
N SER A 147 -11.55 -23.06 -12.62
CA SER A 147 -11.02 -22.19 -13.67
C SER A 147 -11.05 -20.71 -13.25
N MET A 148 -10.20 -19.89 -13.88
CA MET A 148 -10.18 -18.46 -13.60
C MET A 148 -11.51 -17.80 -14.01
N GLU A 149 -12.10 -18.28 -15.10
CA GLU A 149 -13.35 -17.82 -15.65
C GLU A 149 -14.52 -18.09 -14.68
N GLU A 150 -14.61 -19.31 -14.14
CA GLU A 150 -15.59 -19.66 -13.10
C GLU A 150 -15.39 -18.81 -11.84
N ALA A 151 -14.14 -18.60 -11.41
CA ALA A 151 -13.87 -17.73 -10.26
C ALA A 151 -14.36 -16.30 -10.51
N ALA A 152 -14.17 -15.76 -11.72
CA ALA A 152 -14.59 -14.42 -12.10
C ALA A 152 -16.11 -14.24 -12.21
N GLU A 153 -16.89 -15.31 -12.32
CA GLU A 153 -18.36 -15.26 -12.29
C GLU A 153 -18.93 -14.96 -10.89
N PHE A 154 -18.17 -15.27 -9.83
CA PHE A 154 -18.57 -14.95 -8.45
C PHE A 154 -18.30 -13.49 -8.07
N GLU A 155 -17.69 -12.69 -8.94
CA GLU A 155 -17.54 -11.25 -8.76
C GLU A 155 -18.91 -10.56 -8.94
N LEU A 156 -19.42 -9.98 -7.85
CA LEU A 156 -20.64 -9.15 -7.89
C LEU A 156 -20.33 -7.82 -8.60
N GLU A 157 -21.23 -7.40 -9.48
CA GLU A 157 -21.20 -6.10 -10.17
C GLU A 157 -21.58 -4.93 -9.26
#